data_AF-A0A7S1AX13-F1
#
_entry.id   AF-A0A7S1AX13-F1
#
_cell.length_a   1.000
_cell.length_b   1.000
_cell.length_c   1.000
_cell.angle_alpha   90.00
_cell.angle_beta   90.00
_cell.angle_gamma   90.00
#
_symmetry.space_group_name_H-M   'P 1'
#
loop_
_entity.id
_entity.type
_entity.pdbx_description
1 polymer ?
#
loop_
_entity_poly.entity_id
_entity_poly.type
_entity_poly.pdbx_seq_one_letter_code
_entity_poly.pdbx_strand_id
1 'polypeptide(L)'
;FLKAGAQFEYLGLLPTGSYLSLSDTSLLGQVLCGGSTANCEPSFLRNVTETLACDGDECSATAVVEVEVSGFYYLYLRPVCVQLFFEDGDTVVINDAGEVQQNDGTVFQVSWADESPAAAGSYVATVTSTSVFDALPSVSDVQSLLTITIVDPDWTCSVCDGEVKASVEGGAYSSFEVDGVLYSNTKSNVELEGLAHNFRNPPVFVKGTMHKVQESRAFEAEVEALLDHLVTHEITPQSLGKRLIQRMGSLSPSATYLADVAEAFKTGLYDGVSYSGSQGDLAAAVAAVILHPETSGTAGALREPM
;
A
#
# COMPACT_ATOMS: atom_id res chain seq x y z
N PHE A 1 15.87 -2.27 4.97
CA PHE A 1 16.39 -3.28 4.02
C PHE A 1 17.04 -4.49 4.71
N LEU A 2 17.49 -4.38 5.98
CA LEU A 2 18.05 -5.50 6.76
C LEU A 2 17.04 -6.26 7.64
N LYS A 3 15.77 -5.83 7.65
CA LYS A 3 14.72 -6.44 8.49
C LYS A 3 14.25 -7.76 7.89
N ALA A 4 13.76 -8.66 8.75
CA ALA A 4 13.07 -9.87 8.31
C ALA A 4 11.94 -9.52 7.32
N GLY A 5 11.80 -10.33 6.27
CA GLY A 5 10.86 -10.10 5.17
C GLY A 5 11.39 -9.21 4.05
N ALA A 6 12.56 -8.57 4.19
CA ALA A 6 13.17 -7.83 3.10
C ALA A 6 13.48 -8.77 1.91
N GLN A 7 13.18 -8.32 0.69
CA GLN A 7 13.37 -9.09 -0.53
C GLN A 7 14.32 -8.37 -1.49
N PHE A 8 15.10 -9.16 -2.24
CA PHE A 8 16.09 -8.67 -3.17
C PHE A 8 16.00 -9.44 -4.49
N GLU A 9 15.85 -8.72 -5.59
CA GLU A 9 15.83 -9.27 -6.95
C GLU A 9 17.19 -9.10 -7.62
N TYR A 10 17.71 -10.15 -8.23
CA TYR A 10 18.98 -10.10 -8.93
C TYR A 10 18.85 -9.31 -10.24
N LEU A 11 19.68 -8.27 -10.39
CA LEU A 11 19.72 -7.42 -11.58
C LEU A 11 20.73 -7.88 -12.62
N GLY A 12 21.84 -8.48 -12.19
CA GLY A 12 22.91 -8.89 -13.10
C GLY A 12 24.33 -8.57 -12.59
N LEU A 13 25.20 -8.27 -13.56
CA LEU A 13 26.62 -7.94 -13.36
C LEU A 13 26.92 -6.45 -13.54
N LEU A 14 25.89 -5.63 -13.77
CA LEU A 14 26.01 -4.19 -13.94
C LEU A 14 24.92 -3.49 -13.11
N PRO A 15 25.25 -2.34 -12.49
CA PRO A 15 24.26 -1.56 -11.77
C PRO A 15 23.30 -0.87 -12.74
N THR A 16 22.09 -0.57 -12.28
CA THR A 16 21.13 0.28 -13.00
C THR A 16 21.03 1.70 -12.43
N GLY A 17 21.69 1.96 -11.30
CA GLY A 17 21.75 3.26 -10.63
C GLY A 17 22.82 3.30 -9.54
N SER A 18 22.61 4.17 -8.54
CA SER A 18 23.46 4.21 -7.33
C SER A 18 23.26 2.95 -6.50
N TYR A 19 24.35 2.38 -5.99
CA TYR A 19 24.33 1.15 -5.21
C TYR A 19 25.18 1.27 -3.93
N LEU A 20 24.82 0.46 -2.95
CA LEU A 20 25.61 0.23 -1.74
C LEU A 20 26.46 -1.02 -1.92
N SER A 21 27.79 -0.90 -1.84
CA SER A 21 28.68 -2.07 -1.88
C SER A 21 28.74 -2.74 -0.51
N LEU A 22 28.43 -4.04 -0.47
CA LEU A 22 28.43 -4.84 0.75
C LEU A 22 29.83 -5.41 0.99
N SER A 23 30.27 -5.40 2.25
CA SER A 23 31.55 -5.98 2.64
C SER A 23 31.53 -7.51 2.54
N ASP A 24 32.71 -8.13 2.54
CA ASP A 24 32.84 -9.59 2.60
C ASP A 24 32.29 -10.18 3.92
N THR A 25 32.21 -9.38 4.98
CA THR A 25 31.68 -9.75 6.30
C THR A 25 30.18 -9.51 6.46
N SER A 26 29.54 -8.88 5.47
CA SER A 26 28.12 -8.57 5.48
C SER A 26 27.27 -9.83 5.60
N LEU A 27 26.40 -9.86 6.62
CA LEU A 27 25.37 -10.90 6.74
C LEU A 27 24.37 -10.82 5.59
N LEU A 28 24.03 -9.60 5.14
CA LEU A 28 23.19 -9.43 3.96
C LEU A 28 23.89 -9.98 2.71
N GLY A 29 25.17 -9.68 2.53
CA GLY A 29 25.99 -10.22 1.45
C GLY A 29 26.00 -11.75 1.43
N GLN A 30 26.14 -12.39 2.60
CA GLN A 30 26.03 -13.84 2.72
C GLN A 30 24.65 -14.36 2.31
N VAL A 31 23.56 -13.72 2.74
CA VAL A 31 22.19 -14.09 2.34
C VAL A 31 22.03 -14.01 0.83
N LEU A 32 22.47 -12.90 0.21
CA LEU A 32 22.36 -12.69 -1.22
C LEU A 32 23.18 -13.73 -2.02
N CYS A 33 24.34 -14.10 -1.49
CA CYS A 33 25.25 -15.07 -2.08
C CYS A 33 24.93 -16.55 -1.77
N GLY A 34 23.81 -16.86 -1.10
CA GLY A 34 23.45 -18.23 -0.75
C GLY A 34 24.29 -18.86 0.37
N GLY A 35 24.99 -18.03 1.15
CA GLY A 35 25.69 -18.42 2.38
C GLY A 35 27.13 -17.92 2.48
N SER A 36 27.79 -17.56 1.37
CA SER A 36 29.17 -17.09 1.39
C SER A 36 29.47 -16.07 0.29
N THR A 37 29.98 -14.90 0.67
CA THR A 37 30.45 -13.86 -0.25
C THR A 37 31.65 -14.32 -1.10
N ALA A 38 32.53 -15.13 -0.53
CA ALA A 38 33.70 -15.68 -1.24
C ALA A 38 33.36 -16.69 -2.35
N ASN A 39 32.27 -17.46 -2.18
CA ASN A 39 31.76 -18.41 -3.17
C ASN A 39 30.32 -18.04 -3.52
N CYS A 40 30.14 -16.83 -4.05
CA CYS A 40 28.82 -16.26 -4.23
C CYS A 40 28.02 -17.00 -5.30
N GLU A 41 26.89 -17.58 -4.89
CA GLU A 41 25.92 -18.23 -5.76
C GLU A 41 24.68 -17.33 -5.86
N PRO A 42 24.55 -16.48 -6.90
CA PRO A 42 23.41 -15.60 -7.02
C PRO A 42 22.11 -16.35 -7.36
N SER A 43 20.98 -15.80 -6.93
CA SER A 43 19.64 -16.29 -7.29
C SER A 43 18.77 -15.14 -7.71
N PHE A 44 17.83 -15.42 -8.61
CA PHE A 44 16.88 -14.44 -9.11
C PHE A 44 16.17 -13.67 -7.98
N LEU A 45 15.77 -14.37 -6.91
CA LEU A 45 15.16 -13.77 -5.73
C LEU A 45 15.84 -14.28 -4.46
N ARG A 46 16.05 -13.37 -3.50
CA ARG A 46 16.58 -13.63 -2.16
C ARG A 46 15.70 -12.94 -1.13
N ASN A 47 15.39 -13.67 -0.06
CA ASN A 47 14.59 -13.18 1.06
C ASN A 47 15.43 -13.19 2.33
N VAL A 48 15.38 -12.10 3.07
CA VAL A 48 15.94 -11.98 4.41
C VAL A 48 14.93 -12.60 5.37
N THR A 49 15.26 -13.75 5.95
CA THR A 49 14.34 -14.49 6.83
C THR A 49 14.34 -14.00 8.27
N GLU A 50 15.42 -13.34 8.69
CA GLU A 50 15.61 -12.80 10.04
C GLU A 50 16.25 -11.42 9.98
N THR A 51 15.98 -10.58 10.97
CA THR A 51 16.57 -9.23 11.04
C THR A 51 18.09 -9.34 11.22
N LEU A 52 18.83 -8.76 10.28
CA LEU A 52 20.29 -8.80 10.23
C LEU A 52 20.89 -7.59 10.95
N ALA A 53 22.00 -7.82 11.66
CA ALA A 53 22.85 -6.73 12.11
C ALA A 53 23.51 -6.06 10.90
N CYS A 54 23.57 -4.73 10.89
CA CYS A 54 24.25 -3.98 9.85
C CYS A 54 25.76 -4.16 9.95
N ASP A 55 26.46 -4.12 8.81
CA ASP A 55 27.92 -4.11 8.74
C ASP A 55 28.44 -2.92 7.93
N GLY A 56 29.43 -2.21 8.47
CA GLY A 56 30.06 -1.07 7.79
C GLY A 56 29.07 -0.01 7.31
N ASP A 57 29.14 0.32 6.01
CA ASP A 57 28.35 1.38 5.38
C ASP A 57 26.83 1.10 5.40
N GLU A 58 26.43 -0.17 5.58
CA GLU A 58 25.02 -0.54 5.78
C GLU A 58 24.41 0.17 6.97
N CYS A 59 25.19 0.40 8.04
CA CYS A 59 24.70 1.00 9.27
C CYS A 59 24.33 2.48 9.13
N SER A 60 24.90 3.17 8.14
CA SER A 60 24.61 4.57 7.84
C SER A 60 23.72 4.76 6.62
N ALA A 61 23.35 3.68 5.93
CA ALA A 61 22.56 3.75 4.71
C ALA A 61 21.11 4.11 5.03
N THR A 62 20.71 5.34 4.68
CA THR A 62 19.35 5.85 4.90
C THR A 62 18.39 5.53 3.75
N ALA A 63 18.92 5.37 2.53
CA ALA A 63 18.18 4.97 1.34
C ALA A 63 18.97 3.93 0.55
N VAL A 64 18.45 2.70 0.49
CA VAL A 64 19.03 1.60 -0.29
C VAL A 64 18.09 1.26 -1.42
N VAL A 65 18.61 1.32 -2.64
CA VAL A 65 17.89 0.92 -3.86
C VAL A 65 18.55 -0.32 -4.42
N GLU A 66 19.84 -0.22 -4.76
CA GLU A 66 20.65 -1.34 -5.22
C GLU A 66 21.73 -1.67 -4.20
N VAL A 67 22.08 -2.95 -4.11
CA VAL A 67 23.23 -3.43 -3.35
C VAL A 67 24.13 -4.25 -4.27
N GLU A 68 25.43 -4.14 -4.06
CA GLU A 68 26.45 -4.89 -4.77
C GLU A 68 27.16 -5.84 -3.80
N VAL A 69 27.34 -7.10 -4.21
CA VAL A 69 28.11 -8.09 -3.46
C VAL A 69 28.82 -9.02 -4.43
N SER A 70 30.14 -9.15 -4.28
CA SER A 70 30.98 -10.04 -5.09
C SER A 70 30.80 -9.85 -6.62
N GLY A 71 30.55 -8.61 -7.07
CA GLY A 71 30.32 -8.26 -8.48
C GLY A 71 28.89 -8.52 -8.98
N PHE A 72 27.98 -8.93 -8.11
CA PHE A 72 26.57 -9.14 -8.40
C PHE A 72 25.72 -8.00 -7.83
N TYR A 73 24.76 -7.53 -8.64
CA TYR A 73 23.88 -6.43 -8.27
C TYR A 73 22.48 -6.95 -7.97
N TYR A 74 21.89 -6.43 -6.89
CA TYR A 74 20.53 -6.75 -6.47
C TYR A 74 19.73 -5.47 -6.23
N LEU A 75 18.47 -5.49 -6.63
CA LEU A 75 17.49 -4.48 -6.32
C LEU A 75 16.80 -4.83 -5.00
N TYR A 76 16.83 -3.93 -4.03
CA TYR A 76 15.99 -4.04 -2.84
C TYR A 76 14.53 -3.76 -3.21
N LEU A 77 13.71 -4.80 -3.08
CA LEU A 77 12.27 -4.74 -3.27
C LEU A 77 11.63 -4.12 -2.04
N ARG A 78 11.50 -2.78 -2.07
CA ARG A 78 10.78 -2.06 -1.03
C ARG A 78 9.33 -2.58 -0.96
N PRO A 79 8.77 -2.79 0.24
CA PRO A 79 7.34 -2.99 0.40
C PRO A 79 6.57 -1.83 -0.23
N VAL A 80 5.36 -2.11 -0.68
CA VAL A 80 4.46 -1.07 -1.20
C VAL A 80 4.10 -0.16 -0.03
N CYS A 81 4.53 1.11 -0.11
CA CYS A 81 4.32 2.10 0.94
C CYS A 81 3.96 3.43 0.32
N VAL A 82 3.02 4.15 0.95
CA VAL A 82 2.77 5.54 0.64
C VAL A 82 4.02 6.38 0.98
N GLN A 83 4.36 7.31 0.09
CA GLN A 83 5.37 8.33 0.26
C GLN A 83 4.70 9.67 0.60
N LEU A 84 5.47 10.66 1.01
CA LEU A 84 4.99 12.03 1.15
C LEU A 84 5.33 12.83 -0.11
N PHE A 85 4.39 13.65 -0.56
CA PHE A 85 4.49 14.38 -1.83
C PHE A 85 5.71 15.30 -1.85
N PHE A 86 5.80 16.20 -0.87
CA PHE A 86 6.84 17.22 -0.79
C PHE A 86 8.02 16.77 0.08
N GLU A 87 9.21 17.19 -0.33
CA GLU A 87 10.48 17.14 0.42
C GLU A 87 10.95 18.56 0.79
N ASP A 88 11.88 18.64 1.74
CA ASP A 88 12.53 19.90 2.09
C ASP A 88 13.20 20.53 0.87
N GLY A 89 12.92 21.82 0.64
CA GLY A 89 13.47 22.58 -0.48
C GLY A 89 12.65 22.45 -1.78
N ASP A 90 11.59 21.63 -1.81
CA ASP A 90 10.70 21.57 -2.97
C ASP A 90 10.03 22.92 -3.22
N THR A 91 9.75 23.21 -4.49
CA THR A 91 8.98 24.40 -4.86
C THR A 91 7.49 24.11 -4.86
N VAL A 92 6.73 24.86 -4.06
CA VAL A 92 5.27 24.83 -4.02
C VAL A 92 4.73 26.04 -4.76
N VAL A 93 3.99 25.80 -5.84
CA VAL A 93 3.30 26.87 -6.59
C VAL A 93 1.84 26.89 -6.18
N ILE A 94 1.37 28.06 -5.74
CA ILE A 94 -0.04 28.30 -5.40
C ILE A 94 -0.67 29.17 -6.49
N ASN A 95 -1.81 28.73 -7.02
CA ASN A 95 -2.54 29.48 -8.05
C ASN A 95 -3.50 30.53 -7.44
N ASP A 96 -4.18 31.31 -8.29
CA ASP A 96 -5.14 32.36 -7.85
C ASP A 96 -6.35 31.82 -7.08
N ALA A 97 -6.63 30.52 -7.17
CA ALA A 97 -7.69 29.84 -6.43
C ALA A 97 -7.21 29.26 -5.09
N GLY A 98 -5.92 29.42 -4.74
CA GLY A 98 -5.34 28.87 -3.51
C GLY A 98 -4.99 27.38 -3.59
N GLU A 99 -4.94 26.82 -4.80
CA GLU A 99 -4.60 25.42 -5.06
C GLU A 99 -3.11 25.24 -5.29
N VAL A 100 -2.62 24.05 -4.97
CA VAL A 100 -1.27 23.64 -5.33
C VAL A 100 -1.25 23.26 -6.81
N GLN A 101 -0.36 23.89 -7.57
CA GLN A 101 -0.16 23.66 -8.99
C GLN A 101 1.18 22.98 -9.25
N GLN A 102 1.15 21.90 -10.02
CA GLN A 102 2.32 21.15 -10.49
C GLN A 102 2.87 21.72 -11.80
N ASN A 103 4.12 21.35 -12.12
CA ASN A 103 4.82 21.81 -13.32
C ASN A 103 4.14 21.40 -14.64
N ASP A 104 3.39 20.30 -14.62
CA ASP A 104 2.63 19.78 -15.77
C ASP A 104 1.24 20.44 -15.92
N GLY A 105 0.89 21.37 -15.02
CA GLY A 105 -0.40 22.05 -14.98
C GLY A 105 -1.47 21.33 -14.16
N THR A 106 -1.16 20.17 -13.58
CA THR A 106 -2.07 19.48 -12.65
C THR A 106 -2.29 20.36 -11.42
N VAL A 107 -3.54 20.49 -10.98
CA VAL A 107 -3.89 21.24 -9.76
C VAL A 107 -4.59 20.33 -8.77
N PHE A 108 -4.30 20.50 -7.49
CA PHE A 108 -5.02 19.82 -6.42
C PHE A 108 -5.21 20.73 -5.20
N GLN A 109 -6.31 20.50 -4.51
CA GLN A 109 -6.68 21.20 -3.29
C GLN A 109 -5.96 20.58 -2.10
N VAL A 110 -5.50 21.43 -1.18
CA VAL A 110 -4.91 21.01 0.09
C VAL A 110 -5.71 21.60 1.25
N SER A 111 -5.76 20.88 2.37
CA SER A 111 -6.37 21.39 3.59
C SER A 111 -5.36 22.27 4.33
N TRP A 112 -5.50 23.58 4.16
CA TRP A 112 -4.75 24.59 4.89
C TRP A 112 -5.07 24.55 6.39
N ALA A 113 -4.06 24.64 7.24
CA ALA A 113 -4.23 24.50 8.69
C ALA A 113 -5.05 25.63 9.32
N ASP A 114 -5.03 26.81 8.73
CA ASP A 114 -5.80 28.00 9.12
C ASP A 114 -7.05 28.22 8.25
N GLU A 115 -7.44 27.22 7.45
CA GLU A 115 -8.56 27.26 6.51
C GLU A 115 -8.46 28.39 5.46
N SER A 116 -7.29 29.03 5.32
CA SER A 116 -7.04 30.10 4.37
C SER A 116 -5.83 29.77 3.49
N PRO A 117 -5.98 29.80 2.16
CA PRO A 117 -4.84 29.57 1.28
C PRO A 117 -3.83 30.71 1.36
N ALA A 118 -2.56 30.37 1.14
CA ALA A 118 -1.55 31.38 0.83
C ALA A 118 -1.90 32.11 -0.48
N ALA A 119 -1.37 33.32 -0.63
CA ALA A 119 -1.53 34.07 -1.88
C ALA A 119 -0.89 33.30 -3.06
N ALA A 120 -1.35 33.59 -4.28
CA ALA A 120 -0.75 33.01 -5.47
C ALA A 120 0.74 33.37 -5.57
N GLY A 121 1.57 32.38 -5.87
CA GLY A 121 3.02 32.55 -5.84
C GLY A 121 3.79 31.25 -5.85
N SER A 122 5.12 31.38 -5.78
CA SER A 122 6.06 30.27 -5.69
C SER A 122 6.78 30.35 -4.36
N TYR A 123 6.76 29.27 -3.60
CA TYR A 123 7.30 29.18 -2.25
C TYR A 123 8.23 27.97 -2.14
N VAL A 124 9.14 28.01 -1.18
CA VAL A 124 9.97 26.86 -0.83
C VAL A 124 9.28 26.11 0.31
N ALA A 125 9.20 24.79 0.20
CA ALA A 125 8.66 23.91 1.21
C ALA A 125 9.69 23.63 2.31
N THR A 126 9.25 23.75 3.55
CA THR A 126 9.88 23.12 4.72
C THR A 126 8.93 22.06 5.26
N VAL A 127 9.40 20.81 5.30
CA VAL A 127 8.63 19.65 5.72
C VAL A 127 8.91 19.38 7.19
N THR A 128 7.88 19.49 8.02
CA THR A 128 7.96 19.20 9.45
C THR A 128 7.13 17.97 9.79
N SER A 129 7.59 17.19 10.78
CA SER A 129 6.85 16.03 11.29
C SER A 129 6.53 16.25 12.77
N THR A 130 5.25 16.15 13.14
CA THR A 130 4.76 16.35 14.51
C THR A 130 3.92 15.16 14.97
N SER A 131 3.78 14.95 16.27
CA SER A 131 2.77 14.04 16.82
C SER A 131 1.36 14.54 16.50
N VAL A 132 0.40 13.63 16.38
CA VAL A 132 -1.02 13.97 16.25
C VAL A 132 -1.70 13.96 17.61
N PHE A 133 -1.35 12.98 18.45
CA PHE A 133 -1.92 12.80 19.77
C PHE A 133 -0.83 12.78 20.85
N ASP A 134 -1.04 13.57 21.90
CA ASP A 134 -0.22 13.55 23.12
C ASP A 134 -0.88 12.71 24.23
N ALA A 135 -2.10 12.23 24.00
CA ALA A 135 -2.87 11.37 24.89
C ALA A 135 -3.40 10.16 24.10
N LEU A 136 -3.81 9.10 24.81
CA LEU A 136 -4.41 7.93 24.16
C LEU A 136 -5.74 8.34 23.48
N PRO A 137 -5.87 8.22 22.14
CA PRO A 137 -7.05 8.64 21.40
C PRO A 137 -8.18 7.60 21.43
N SER A 138 -9.36 7.96 20.93
CA SER A 138 -10.43 6.99 20.63
C SER A 138 -10.19 6.27 19.30
N VAL A 139 -10.85 5.12 19.09
CA VAL A 139 -10.81 4.38 17.81
C VAL A 139 -11.21 5.30 16.64
N SER A 140 -12.27 6.09 16.81
CA SER A 140 -12.74 7.02 15.79
C SER A 140 -11.73 8.12 15.48
N ASP A 141 -11.01 8.62 16.49
CA ASP A 141 -9.99 9.65 16.28
C ASP A 141 -8.77 9.08 15.55
N VAL A 142 -8.32 7.86 15.90
CA VAL A 142 -7.25 7.16 15.19
C VAL A 142 -7.61 7.01 13.71
N GLN A 143 -8.77 6.44 13.42
CA GLN A 143 -9.20 6.13 12.05
C GLN A 143 -9.47 7.38 11.20
N SER A 144 -9.86 8.50 11.82
CA SER A 144 -10.17 9.74 11.09
C SER A 144 -8.96 10.67 10.92
N LEU A 145 -7.99 10.67 11.85
CA LEU A 145 -6.88 11.61 11.85
C LEU A 145 -5.55 10.99 11.41
N LEU A 146 -5.30 9.71 11.71
CA LEU A 146 -4.08 9.00 11.30
C LEU A 146 -4.29 8.32 9.95
N THR A 147 -3.55 8.80 8.95
CA THR A 147 -3.63 8.29 7.57
C THR A 147 -2.40 7.48 7.19
N ILE A 148 -1.43 7.34 8.09
CA ILE A 148 -0.17 6.63 7.83
C ILE A 148 -0.21 5.35 8.64
N THR A 149 -0.40 4.23 7.96
CA THR A 149 -0.24 2.90 8.53
C THR A 149 1.21 2.45 8.45
N ILE A 150 1.62 1.62 9.40
CA ILE A 150 2.97 1.06 9.46
C ILE A 150 2.91 -0.46 9.55
N VAL A 151 3.94 -1.11 9.02
CA VAL A 151 4.17 -2.53 9.23
C VAL A 151 5.45 -2.64 10.03
N ASP A 152 5.32 -3.01 11.30
CA ASP A 152 6.46 -3.19 12.19
C ASP A 152 6.33 -4.55 12.91
N PRO A 153 7.06 -5.58 12.47
CA PRO A 153 7.01 -6.91 13.10
C PRO A 153 7.62 -6.90 14.51
N ASP A 154 8.44 -5.90 14.82
CA ASP A 154 9.08 -5.74 16.12
C ASP A 154 8.27 -4.81 17.04
N TRP A 155 7.05 -4.42 16.64
CA TRP A 155 6.22 -3.48 17.38
C TRP A 155 5.93 -3.98 18.80
N THR A 156 6.30 -3.16 19.78
CA THR A 156 6.08 -3.48 21.20
C THR A 156 4.97 -2.64 21.79
N CYS A 157 3.96 -3.31 22.33
CA CYS A 157 2.87 -2.65 23.03
C CYS A 157 3.33 -2.13 24.41
N SER A 158 3.17 -0.83 24.65
CA SER A 158 3.45 -0.17 25.94
C SER A 158 2.17 0.08 26.76
N VAL A 159 1.07 0.42 26.08
CA VAL A 159 -0.28 0.55 26.66
C VAL A 159 -1.18 -0.41 25.91
N CYS A 160 -1.64 -1.47 26.58
CA CYS A 160 -2.26 -2.62 25.90
C CYS A 160 -3.70 -2.90 26.32
N ASP A 161 -4.22 -2.10 27.25
CA ASP A 161 -5.58 -2.22 27.73
C ASP A 161 -6.53 -1.40 26.87
N GLY A 162 -7.61 -2.02 26.41
CA GLY A 162 -8.65 -1.37 25.61
C GLY A 162 -8.56 -1.63 24.11
N GLU A 163 -9.39 -0.92 23.34
CA GLU A 163 -9.52 -1.06 21.89
C GLU A 163 -8.39 -0.36 21.12
N VAL A 164 -7.79 0.68 21.71
CA VAL A 164 -6.62 1.37 21.17
C VAL A 164 -5.42 0.98 22.01
N LYS A 165 -4.49 0.23 21.41
CA LYS A 165 -3.19 -0.05 22.03
C LYS A 165 -2.16 0.96 21.54
N ALA A 166 -1.10 1.20 22.31
CA ALA A 166 -0.09 2.19 21.95
C ALA A 166 1.33 1.71 22.25
N SER A 167 2.27 2.14 21.41
CA SER A 167 3.71 2.10 21.70
C SER A 167 4.17 3.47 22.21
N VAL A 168 5.10 3.47 23.16
CA VAL A 168 5.70 4.68 23.74
C VAL A 168 7.20 4.64 23.53
N GLU A 169 7.73 5.68 22.88
CA GLU A 169 9.15 5.88 22.64
C GLU A 169 9.56 7.26 23.13
N GLY A 170 10.68 7.35 23.86
CA GLY A 170 11.16 8.64 24.39
C GLY A 170 10.17 9.35 25.33
N GLY A 171 9.19 8.64 25.88
CA GLY A 171 8.14 9.20 26.75
C GLY A 171 6.94 9.79 26.01
N ALA A 172 6.84 9.63 24.68
CA ALA A 172 5.70 10.04 23.87
C ALA A 172 5.10 8.84 23.12
N TYR A 173 3.82 8.91 22.78
CA TYR A 173 3.19 7.89 21.94
C TYR A 173 3.78 7.92 20.53
N SER A 174 4.36 6.81 20.07
CA SER A 174 4.94 6.71 18.71
C SER A 174 3.95 6.14 17.70
N SER A 175 3.09 5.23 18.12
CA SER A 175 2.14 4.54 17.24
C SER A 175 0.97 3.96 18.03
N PHE A 176 -0.14 3.70 17.32
CA PHE A 176 -1.36 3.12 17.86
C PHE A 176 -1.78 1.89 17.06
N GLU A 177 -2.37 0.90 17.73
CA GLU A 177 -2.95 -0.30 17.12
C GLU A 177 -4.46 -0.33 17.34
N VAL A 178 -5.20 -0.58 16.26
CA VAL A 178 -6.65 -0.75 16.26
C VAL A 178 -7.00 -1.88 15.29
N ASP A 179 -7.71 -2.91 15.77
CA ASP A 179 -8.21 -4.05 14.96
C ASP A 179 -7.13 -4.73 14.08
N GLY A 180 -5.90 -4.83 14.59
CA GLY A 180 -4.75 -5.42 13.92
C GLY A 180 -4.01 -4.46 12.98
N VAL A 181 -4.44 -3.20 12.88
CA VAL A 181 -3.81 -2.18 12.04
C VAL A 181 -2.99 -1.23 12.90
N LEU A 182 -1.70 -1.08 12.55
CA LEU A 182 -0.80 -0.13 13.20
C LEU A 182 -0.79 1.20 12.45
N TYR A 183 -0.94 2.29 13.20
CA TYR A 183 -0.94 3.67 12.74
C TYR A 183 0.23 4.43 13.36
N SER A 184 0.99 5.17 12.53
CA SER A 184 2.02 6.09 13.02
C SER A 184 1.37 7.29 13.69
N ASN A 185 1.80 7.65 14.90
CA ASN A 185 1.38 8.90 15.55
C ASN A 185 2.18 10.08 14.99
N THR A 186 2.07 10.31 13.69
CA THR A 186 2.86 11.33 13.00
C THR A 186 2.03 11.99 11.91
N LYS A 187 2.15 13.31 11.82
CA LYS A 187 1.66 14.12 10.71
C LYS A 187 2.83 14.87 10.11
N SER A 188 3.00 14.71 8.80
CA SER A 188 3.89 15.56 8.02
C SER A 188 3.12 16.79 7.53
N ASN A 189 3.68 17.97 7.74
CA ASN A 189 3.17 19.23 7.25
C ASN A 189 4.19 19.87 6.30
N VAL A 190 3.68 20.61 5.32
CA VAL A 190 4.44 21.50 4.47
C VAL A 190 4.21 22.92 4.98
N GLU A 191 5.28 23.55 5.43
CA GLU A 191 5.33 24.96 5.78
C GLU A 191 5.91 25.74 4.61
N LEU A 192 5.31 26.88 4.28
CA LEU A 192 5.82 27.75 3.21
C LEU A 192 6.85 28.72 3.80
N GLU A 193 8.11 28.64 3.34
CA GLU A 193 9.18 29.48 3.87
C GLU A 193 8.81 30.99 3.83
N GLY A 194 8.98 31.66 4.98
CA GLY A 194 8.67 33.08 5.13
C GLY A 194 7.19 33.40 5.36
N LEU A 195 6.31 32.39 5.41
CA LEU A 195 4.89 32.52 5.72
C LEU A 195 4.50 31.70 6.95
N ALA A 196 3.37 32.04 7.56
CA ALA A 196 2.76 31.25 8.64
C ALA A 196 1.85 30.12 8.10
N HIS A 197 1.68 30.02 6.79
CA HIS A 197 0.77 29.08 6.15
C HIS A 197 1.42 27.70 6.09
N ASN A 198 0.62 26.68 6.41
CA ASN A 198 1.02 25.29 6.30
C ASN A 198 -0.18 24.41 5.96
N PHE A 199 0.09 23.25 5.37
CA PHE A 199 -0.91 22.24 5.06
C PHE A 199 -0.34 20.85 5.28
N ARG A 200 -1.22 19.84 5.41
CA ARG A 200 -0.78 18.44 5.56
C ARG A 200 -0.10 17.98 4.28
N ASN A 201 1.12 17.44 4.38
CA ASN A 201 1.83 16.88 3.25
C ASN A 201 1.04 15.67 2.70
N PRO A 202 0.54 15.71 1.45
CA PRO A 202 -0.27 14.64 0.90
C PRO A 202 0.51 13.33 0.78
N PRO A 203 -0.11 12.16 1.06
CA PRO A 203 0.48 10.89 0.70
C PRO A 203 0.40 10.66 -0.82
N VAL A 204 1.41 10.01 -1.39
CA VAL A 204 1.46 9.55 -2.79
C VAL A 204 1.98 8.14 -2.88
N PHE A 205 1.40 7.31 -3.75
CA PHE A 205 1.91 5.94 -3.97
C PHE A 205 3.14 5.92 -4.86
N VAL A 206 3.16 6.80 -5.86
CA VAL A 206 4.26 6.91 -6.82
C VAL A 206 4.84 8.32 -6.79
N LYS A 207 6.16 8.41 -6.71
CA LYS A 207 6.90 9.67 -6.77
C LYS A 207 7.88 9.62 -7.94
N GLY A 208 7.94 10.68 -8.74
CA GLY A 208 8.81 10.74 -9.93
C GLY A 208 10.32 10.71 -9.62
N THR A 209 10.71 10.83 -8.35
CA THR A 209 12.09 10.65 -7.87
C THR A 209 12.44 9.20 -7.54
N MET A 210 11.48 8.27 -7.62
CA MET A 210 11.71 6.86 -7.39
C MET A 210 12.60 6.25 -8.49
N HIS A 211 13.32 5.19 -8.13
CA HIS A 211 13.97 4.34 -9.14
C HIS A 211 12.92 3.72 -10.04
N LYS A 212 13.15 3.69 -11.36
CA LYS A 212 12.15 3.27 -12.37
C LYS A 212 11.54 1.90 -12.11
N VAL A 213 12.31 0.95 -11.58
CA VAL A 213 11.79 -0.40 -11.29
C VAL A 213 10.87 -0.36 -10.06
N GLN A 214 11.22 0.44 -9.05
CA GLN A 214 10.38 0.63 -7.87
C GLN A 214 9.12 1.42 -8.21
N GLU A 215 9.23 2.43 -9.08
CA GLU A 215 8.11 3.19 -9.62
C GLU A 215 7.11 2.25 -10.33
N SER A 216 7.60 1.41 -11.25
CA SER A 216 6.77 0.46 -11.99
C SER A 216 6.04 -0.53 -11.07
N ARG A 217 6.73 -1.06 -10.06
CA ARG A 217 6.13 -1.95 -9.05
C ARG A 217 5.11 -1.25 -8.18
N ALA A 218 5.34 0.01 -7.81
CA ALA A 218 4.39 0.81 -7.04
C ALA A 218 3.11 1.05 -7.84
N PHE A 219 3.22 1.34 -9.15
CA PHE A 219 2.06 1.41 -10.04
C PHE A 219 1.27 0.11 -10.12
N GLU A 220 1.95 -1.03 -10.32
CA GLU A 220 1.29 -2.34 -10.36
C GLU A 220 0.53 -2.62 -9.06
N ALA A 221 1.14 -2.33 -7.92
CA ALA A 221 0.52 -2.52 -6.62
C ALA A 221 -0.67 -1.58 -6.38
N GLU A 222 -0.61 -0.34 -6.86
CA GLU A 222 -1.74 0.60 -6.77
C GLU A 222 -2.94 0.12 -7.61
N VAL A 223 -2.68 -0.37 -8.82
CA VAL A 223 -3.71 -0.94 -9.68
C VAL A 223 -4.31 -2.20 -9.06
N GLU A 224 -3.48 -3.10 -8.54
CA GLU A 224 -3.95 -4.31 -7.88
C GLU A 224 -4.79 -3.98 -6.64
N ALA A 225 -4.35 -3.04 -5.81
CA ALA A 225 -5.12 -2.59 -4.64
C ALA A 225 -6.48 -1.99 -5.03
N LEU A 226 -6.55 -1.25 -6.14
CA LEU A 226 -7.82 -0.74 -6.66
C LEU A 226 -8.72 -1.88 -7.15
N LEU A 227 -8.15 -2.86 -7.87
CA LEU A 227 -8.91 -4.03 -8.34
C LEU A 227 -9.45 -4.85 -7.17
N ASP A 228 -8.62 -5.11 -6.17
CA ASP A 228 -9.01 -5.78 -4.92
C ASP A 228 -10.13 -5.01 -4.22
N HIS A 229 -10.00 -3.68 -4.09
CA HIS A 229 -11.05 -2.85 -3.51
C HIS A 229 -12.35 -2.98 -4.30
N LEU A 230 -12.31 -2.92 -5.64
CA LEU A 230 -13.50 -3.04 -6.47
C LEU A 230 -14.15 -4.43 -6.37
N VAL A 231 -13.37 -5.51 -6.33
CA VAL A 231 -13.87 -6.88 -6.20
C VAL A 231 -14.47 -7.13 -4.83
N THR A 232 -13.83 -6.61 -3.77
CA THR A 232 -14.24 -6.84 -2.39
C THR A 232 -15.33 -5.89 -1.90
N HIS A 233 -15.59 -4.80 -2.64
CA HIS A 233 -16.61 -3.81 -2.31
C HIS A 233 -18.01 -4.45 -2.14
N GLU A 234 -18.73 -4.05 -1.09
CA GLU A 234 -19.97 -4.71 -0.65
C GLU A 234 -21.08 -4.79 -1.72
N ILE A 235 -21.13 -3.80 -2.62
CA ILE A 235 -22.12 -3.70 -3.70
C ILE A 235 -21.77 -4.57 -4.91
N THR A 236 -20.49 -4.90 -5.10
CA THR A 236 -20.00 -5.62 -6.29
C THR A 236 -20.68 -6.98 -6.48
N PRO A 237 -20.80 -7.85 -5.46
CA PRO A 237 -21.46 -9.15 -5.60
C PRO A 237 -22.91 -9.04 -6.11
N GLN A 238 -23.69 -8.08 -5.59
CA GLN A 238 -25.09 -7.90 -6.02
C GLN A 238 -25.19 -7.30 -7.43
N SER A 239 -24.37 -6.28 -7.73
CA SER A 239 -24.42 -5.61 -9.03
C SER A 239 -23.96 -6.53 -10.17
N LEU A 240 -22.88 -7.28 -9.93
CA LEU A 240 -22.39 -8.28 -10.88
C LEU A 240 -23.33 -9.47 -10.96
N GLY A 241 -23.77 -10.02 -9.83
CA GLY A 241 -24.70 -11.15 -9.77
C GLY A 241 -25.99 -10.88 -10.55
N LYS A 242 -26.59 -9.70 -10.39
CA LYS A 242 -27.77 -9.29 -11.17
C LYS A 242 -27.52 -9.33 -12.68
N ARG A 243 -26.38 -8.81 -13.14
CA ARG A 243 -26.03 -8.82 -14.58
C ARG A 243 -25.78 -10.23 -15.10
N LEU A 244 -25.11 -11.07 -14.32
CA LEU A 244 -24.88 -12.48 -14.66
C LEU A 244 -26.20 -13.24 -14.78
N ILE A 245 -27.11 -13.08 -13.81
CA ILE A 245 -28.44 -13.69 -13.86
C ILE A 245 -29.22 -13.19 -15.09
N GLN A 246 -29.23 -11.88 -15.34
CA GLN A 246 -29.95 -11.31 -16.49
C GLN A 246 -29.39 -11.79 -17.85
N ARG A 247 -28.13 -12.21 -17.90
CA ARG A 247 -27.50 -12.71 -19.12
C ARG A 247 -27.72 -14.21 -19.34
N MET A 248 -27.75 -15.01 -18.26
CA MET A 248 -27.72 -16.48 -18.34
C MET A 248 -28.98 -17.17 -17.83
N GLY A 249 -29.83 -16.47 -17.08
CA GLY A 249 -31.02 -17.03 -16.43
C GLY A 249 -32.25 -16.16 -16.65
N SER A 250 -32.64 -15.39 -15.62
CA SER A 250 -33.89 -14.63 -15.58
C SER A 250 -33.70 -13.13 -15.81
N LEU A 251 -34.59 -12.51 -16.59
CA LEU A 251 -34.63 -11.05 -16.78
C LEU A 251 -35.12 -10.30 -15.53
N SER A 252 -35.87 -10.99 -14.67
CA SER A 252 -36.43 -10.46 -13.42
C SER A 252 -36.15 -11.43 -12.28
N PRO A 253 -34.90 -11.52 -11.80
CA PRO A 253 -34.54 -12.42 -10.71
C PRO A 253 -35.27 -12.08 -9.42
N SER A 254 -35.56 -13.10 -8.60
CA SER A 254 -36.03 -12.86 -7.24
C SER A 254 -34.90 -12.30 -6.35
N ALA A 255 -35.27 -11.77 -5.19
CA ALA A 255 -34.30 -11.33 -4.19
C ALA A 255 -33.45 -12.49 -3.66
N THR A 256 -34.02 -13.70 -3.52
CA THR A 256 -33.32 -14.89 -3.05
C THR A 256 -32.28 -15.34 -4.06
N TYR A 257 -32.64 -15.40 -5.34
CA TYR A 257 -31.69 -15.79 -6.39
C TYR A 257 -30.51 -14.82 -6.48
N LEU A 258 -30.78 -13.53 -6.36
CA LEU A 258 -29.71 -12.53 -6.32
C LEU A 258 -28.81 -12.69 -5.08
N ALA A 259 -29.39 -12.99 -3.92
CA ALA A 259 -28.64 -13.21 -2.68
C ALA A 259 -27.74 -14.44 -2.77
N ASP A 260 -28.26 -15.56 -3.29
CA ASP A 260 -27.50 -16.82 -3.39
C ASP A 260 -26.32 -16.69 -4.36
N VAL A 261 -26.49 -15.98 -5.48
CA VAL A 261 -25.39 -15.70 -6.42
C VAL A 261 -24.36 -14.75 -5.81
N ALA A 262 -24.81 -13.73 -5.07
CA ALA A 262 -23.91 -12.80 -4.39
C ALA A 262 -23.11 -13.50 -3.29
N GLU A 263 -23.71 -14.43 -2.55
CA GLU A 263 -23.04 -15.22 -1.52
C GLU A 263 -22.02 -16.18 -2.13
N ALA A 264 -22.36 -16.83 -3.24
CA ALA A 264 -21.44 -17.70 -3.96
C ALA A 264 -20.20 -16.93 -4.46
N PHE A 265 -20.40 -15.72 -4.98
CA PHE A 265 -19.28 -14.84 -5.38
C PHE A 265 -18.40 -14.42 -4.19
N LYS A 266 -18.99 -14.17 -3.01
CA LYS A 266 -18.26 -13.76 -1.82
C LYS A 266 -17.46 -14.89 -1.18
N THR A 267 -17.97 -16.10 -1.25
CA THR A 267 -17.43 -17.23 -0.47
C THR A 267 -16.68 -18.25 -1.32
N GLY A 268 -16.89 -18.26 -2.64
CA GLY A 268 -16.41 -19.33 -3.51
C GLY A 268 -17.11 -20.67 -3.27
N LEU A 269 -18.31 -20.64 -2.69
CA LEU A 269 -19.09 -21.84 -2.33
C LEU A 269 -20.47 -21.78 -2.96
N TYR A 270 -20.94 -22.89 -3.53
CA TYR A 270 -22.33 -23.05 -3.93
C TYR A 270 -22.78 -24.50 -3.77
N ASP A 271 -23.95 -24.72 -3.17
CA ASP A 271 -24.56 -26.04 -2.97
C ASP A 271 -23.60 -27.11 -2.38
N GLY A 272 -22.80 -26.70 -1.40
CA GLY A 272 -21.81 -27.57 -0.75
C GLY A 272 -20.54 -27.86 -1.57
N VAL A 273 -20.40 -27.27 -2.76
CA VAL A 273 -19.18 -27.35 -3.58
C VAL A 273 -18.31 -26.12 -3.34
N SER A 274 -17.04 -26.37 -3.01
CA SER A 274 -16.00 -25.35 -2.94
C SER A 274 -15.31 -25.23 -4.28
N TYR A 275 -15.24 -24.01 -4.80
CA TYR A 275 -14.52 -23.66 -6.01
C TYR A 275 -13.11 -23.17 -5.62
N SER A 276 -12.75 -21.91 -5.85
CA SER A 276 -11.51 -21.36 -5.30
C SER A 276 -11.62 -21.14 -3.79
N GLY A 277 -12.83 -20.95 -3.26
CA GLY A 277 -13.08 -20.65 -1.85
C GLY A 277 -12.63 -19.23 -1.46
N SER A 278 -12.45 -18.35 -2.44
CA SER A 278 -11.98 -16.98 -2.26
C SER A 278 -13.09 -15.99 -2.58
N GLN A 279 -13.03 -14.79 -2.00
CA GLN A 279 -13.91 -13.70 -2.41
C GLN A 279 -13.62 -13.30 -3.86
N GLY A 280 -14.67 -13.03 -4.64
CA GLY A 280 -14.56 -12.74 -6.06
C GLY A 280 -14.70 -13.95 -6.98
N ASP A 281 -15.14 -15.10 -6.47
CA ASP A 281 -15.15 -16.35 -7.23
C ASP A 281 -16.25 -16.38 -8.29
N LEU A 282 -15.83 -16.19 -9.54
CA LEU A 282 -16.72 -16.27 -10.70
C LEU A 282 -17.21 -17.69 -10.99
N ALA A 283 -16.44 -18.73 -10.67
CA ALA A 283 -16.85 -20.10 -10.93
C ALA A 283 -18.03 -20.50 -10.01
N ALA A 284 -17.93 -20.15 -8.72
CA ALA A 284 -19.02 -20.32 -7.76
C ALA A 284 -20.24 -19.47 -8.14
N ALA A 285 -20.04 -18.20 -8.49
CA ALA A 285 -21.13 -17.32 -8.91
C ALA A 285 -21.86 -17.83 -10.16
N VAL A 286 -21.13 -18.29 -11.17
CA VAL A 286 -21.71 -18.84 -12.41
C VAL A 286 -22.44 -20.16 -12.13
N ALA A 287 -21.89 -21.02 -11.29
CA ALA A 287 -22.57 -22.23 -10.86
C ALA A 287 -23.89 -21.91 -10.16
N ALA A 288 -23.87 -20.94 -9.24
CA ALA A 288 -25.07 -20.43 -8.59
C ALA A 288 -26.08 -19.92 -9.61
N VAL A 289 -25.64 -19.15 -10.61
CA VAL A 289 -26.54 -18.66 -11.67
C VAL A 289 -27.17 -19.83 -12.42
N ILE A 290 -26.41 -20.82 -12.88
CA ILE A 290 -26.94 -21.85 -13.78
C ILE A 290 -27.78 -22.88 -13.02
N LEU A 291 -27.38 -23.25 -11.80
CA LEU A 291 -27.96 -24.35 -11.03
C LEU A 291 -29.05 -23.92 -10.05
N HIS A 292 -29.32 -22.61 -9.91
CA HIS A 292 -30.33 -22.13 -8.99
C HIS A 292 -31.72 -22.72 -9.27
N PRO A 293 -32.53 -23.06 -8.25
CA PRO A 293 -33.86 -23.63 -8.45
C PRO A 293 -34.79 -22.81 -9.38
N GLU A 294 -34.62 -21.49 -9.44
CA GLU A 294 -35.38 -20.62 -10.35
C GLU A 294 -35.04 -20.83 -11.84
N THR A 295 -33.88 -21.39 -12.18
CA THR A 295 -33.52 -21.71 -13.57
C THR A 295 -34.25 -22.94 -14.09
N SER A 296 -34.64 -23.86 -13.21
CA SER A 296 -35.31 -25.12 -13.58
C SER A 296 -36.79 -24.95 -13.97
N GLY A 297 -37.34 -23.73 -13.84
CA GLY A 297 -38.76 -23.43 -14.12
C GLY A 297 -39.04 -22.63 -15.40
N THR A 298 -38.03 -22.12 -16.11
CA THR A 298 -38.23 -21.29 -17.32
C THR A 298 -37.24 -21.67 -18.41
N ALA A 299 -37.72 -21.76 -19.65
CA ALA A 299 -36.92 -22.10 -20.83
C ALA A 299 -35.66 -21.22 -20.89
N GLY A 300 -34.50 -21.83 -20.61
CA GLY A 300 -33.21 -21.15 -20.55
C GLY A 300 -32.95 -20.38 -21.82
N ALA A 301 -32.96 -19.05 -21.72
CA ALA A 301 -32.51 -18.17 -22.77
C ALA A 301 -30.99 -18.03 -22.66
N LEU A 302 -30.26 -19.11 -22.97
CA LEU A 302 -28.83 -18.99 -23.31
C LEU A 302 -28.78 -18.12 -24.57
N ARG A 303 -28.61 -16.81 -24.42
CA ARG A 303 -28.53 -15.90 -25.57
C ARG A 303 -27.19 -16.11 -26.25
N GLU A 304 -27.22 -16.57 -27.50
CA GLU A 304 -26.05 -16.53 -28.39
C GLU A 304 -25.46 -15.10 -28.42
N PRO A 305 -24.12 -14.96 -28.48
CA PRO A 305 -23.48 -13.66 -28.58
C PRO A 305 -23.88 -13.00 -29.92
N MET A 306 -24.15 -11.69 -29.89
CA MET A 306 -24.18 -10.85 -31.09
C MET A 306 -22.77 -10.49 -31.51
#